data_AF-A0AAN8PFQ8-F1
#
_entry.id   AF-A0AAN8PFQ8-F1
#
_cell.length_a   1.000
_cell.length_b   1.000
_cell.length_c   1.000
_cell.angle_alpha   90.00
_cell.angle_beta   90.00
_cell.angle_gamma   90.00
#
_symmetry.space_group_name_H-M   'P 1'
#
loop_
_entity.id
_entity.type
_entity.pdbx_description
1 polymer ?
#
loop_
_entity_poly.entity_id
_entity_poly.type
_entity_poly.pdbx_seq_one_letter_code
_entity_poly.pdbx_strand_id
1 'polypeptide(L)'
;MHLLELTLLVLVGHLVHGYSPGIDFIGIGYNLLKANPEGGVGRTGGVDPGLNVVRQILQLSSGAVPKEVIYQKRSSCLQVKSSQIFYGTKSYQKRLSLGLHASGKGNGEVASAAYSLSAGYNHAYSQTNKNRNVEFDDETICNLGTARFAEELSRLHNFHVTNNFVSAVCQLSRIYTTAAYMKFLDDWGTHVIMEVQFGTKVIRRYQSSLSEFINHVQKSGGAGFSVSGTYNGYGGSLAVDFNKFKASSAYKLQFGNLQSTLTSGSTSQPEPVGLTIKTIAEALDANYWQGSTVLKECGHSLGDLHLKQTNIVKALTGYAKYKLFKPPTDPQLKIPLTWPSGTYGLVKSTSGCPAGRVTWHTGMRHQGDNSVRHKNRITHVVSGGHSVTLEFCMKGDAKITEFDADWPAGDYCILKYLTCPKGFQSGSIYWDDPDTSGNTNSKSGAMPDGEFNSNTRIDFCCRKDSLPTHQIMLPTEKPFTLFKYTRECQHVAGMKAIEHYMHWEDESSHNHDSVTGAHPMDTGGSNQHALHICQYSKSGSLIG
;
A
#
# COMPACT_ATOMS: atom_id res chain seq x y z
N MET A 1 -4.51 43.81 72.95
CA MET A 1 -4.19 42.37 72.95
C MET A 1 -4.56 41.83 71.58
N HIS A 2 -3.65 41.11 70.93
CA HIS A 2 -3.66 40.58 69.54
C HIS A 2 -3.31 41.59 68.45
N LEU A 3 -2.03 41.73 68.04
CA LEU A 3 -1.24 40.86 67.12
C LEU A 3 -1.99 40.53 65.82
N LEU A 4 -1.60 41.21 64.74
CA LEU A 4 -1.76 40.71 63.37
C LEU A 4 -0.37 40.75 62.72
N GLU A 5 0.11 39.57 62.37
CA GLU A 5 1.38 39.29 61.73
C GLU A 5 1.44 39.86 60.31
N LEU A 6 2.59 40.46 60.00
CA LEU A 6 2.97 40.86 58.65
C LEU A 6 3.66 39.66 57.98
N THR A 7 2.93 38.86 57.20
CA THR A 7 3.53 37.80 56.38
C THR A 7 4.12 38.41 55.11
N LEU A 8 5.45 38.44 55.06
CA LEU A 8 6.26 38.81 53.90
C LEU A 8 6.15 37.69 52.85
N LEU A 9 5.38 37.90 51.78
CA LEU A 9 5.37 37.01 50.61
C LEU A 9 6.67 37.24 49.82
N VAL A 10 7.67 36.39 50.05
CA VAL A 10 8.83 36.28 49.15
C VAL A 10 8.37 35.54 47.90
N LEU A 11 8.08 36.30 46.83
CA LEU A 11 7.98 35.77 45.47
C LEU A 11 9.36 35.25 45.06
N VAL A 12 9.62 33.96 45.30
CA VAL A 12 10.67 33.24 44.58
C VAL A 12 10.18 33.07 43.15
N GLY A 13 10.47 34.08 42.33
CA GLY A 13 10.39 33.94 40.88
C GLY A 13 11.38 32.86 40.47
N HIS A 14 10.92 31.63 40.33
CA HIS A 14 11.63 30.64 39.54
C HIS A 14 11.70 31.20 38.12
N LEU A 15 12.87 31.74 37.77
CA LEU A 15 13.32 31.89 36.40
C LEU A 15 13.22 30.50 35.76
N VAL A 16 12.07 30.19 35.15
CA VAL A 16 11.96 29.13 34.17
C VAL A 16 12.92 29.54 33.06
N HIS A 17 14.12 28.95 33.06
CA HIS A 17 15.01 29.03 31.91
C HIS A 17 14.19 28.61 30.71
N GLY A 18 13.93 29.54 29.79
CA GLY A 18 13.08 29.30 28.64
C GLY A 18 13.68 28.19 27.78
N TYR A 19 13.12 27.00 27.89
CA TYR A 19 13.45 25.89 27.01
C TYR A 19 12.98 26.25 25.59
N SER A 20 13.90 26.22 24.63
CA SER A 20 13.63 26.43 23.21
C SER A 20 13.79 25.10 22.48
N PRO A 21 12.70 24.33 22.28
CA PRO A 21 12.77 23.04 21.62
C PRO A 21 13.43 23.11 20.25
N GLY A 22 14.13 22.06 19.84
CA GLY A 22 14.78 22.00 18.53
C GLY A 22 16.21 22.53 18.50
N ILE A 23 16.58 23.45 19.40
CA ILE A 23 17.93 24.05 19.42
C ILE A 23 19.01 23.02 19.77
N ASP A 24 18.70 22.08 20.66
CA ASP A 24 19.62 21.01 21.10
C ASP A 24 20.08 20.09 19.95
N PHE A 25 19.38 20.13 18.81
CA PHE A 25 19.71 19.36 17.62
C PHE A 25 20.45 20.18 16.56
N ILE A 26 20.56 21.50 16.70
CA ILE A 26 21.26 22.31 15.71
C ILE A 26 22.76 22.09 15.83
N GLY A 27 23.41 21.79 14.71
CA GLY A 27 24.85 21.63 14.65
C GLY A 27 25.37 20.29 15.18
N ILE A 28 24.52 19.34 15.55
CA ILE A 28 24.96 17.99 15.91
C ILE A 28 25.25 17.14 14.67
N GLY A 29 26.08 16.12 14.86
CA GLY A 29 26.30 15.08 13.86
C GLY A 29 25.06 14.21 13.60
N TYR A 30 24.89 13.77 12.36
CA TYR A 30 23.80 12.91 11.94
C TYR A 30 24.29 11.80 11.01
N ASN A 31 24.01 10.54 11.32
CA ASN A 31 24.37 9.40 10.49
C ASN A 31 23.17 8.92 9.67
N LEU A 32 23.10 9.36 8.41
CA LEU A 32 21.98 9.08 7.50
C LEU A 32 21.75 7.58 7.24
N LEU A 33 22.76 6.72 7.33
CA LEU A 33 22.59 5.28 7.13
C LEU A 33 21.94 4.61 8.34
N LYS A 34 22.28 5.08 9.55
CA LYS A 34 21.72 4.56 10.82
C LYS A 34 20.37 5.16 11.15
N ALA A 35 20.06 6.32 10.58
CA ALA A 35 18.87 7.09 10.87
C ALA A 35 17.56 6.31 10.67
N ASN A 36 16.58 6.64 11.49
CA ASN A 36 15.19 6.31 11.29
C ASN A 36 14.34 7.41 11.93
N PRO A 37 13.81 8.36 11.14
CA PRO A 37 13.00 9.46 11.66
C PRO A 37 11.73 9.02 12.41
N GLU A 38 11.34 7.75 12.36
CA GLU A 38 10.22 7.21 13.15
C GLU A 38 10.64 6.71 14.54
N GLY A 39 11.93 6.67 14.81
CA GLY A 39 12.50 6.21 16.07
C GLY A 39 13.22 4.86 16.02
N GLY A 40 13.75 4.48 17.20
CA GLY A 40 14.44 3.22 17.45
C GLY A 40 13.55 1.99 17.63
N VAL A 41 14.18 0.87 18.01
CA VAL A 41 13.63 -0.50 18.02
C VAL A 41 12.30 -0.59 18.79
N GLY A 42 11.17 -0.82 18.10
CA GLY A 42 9.89 -1.06 18.76
C GLY A 42 8.66 -0.79 17.88
N ARG A 43 7.47 -0.95 18.46
CA ARG A 43 6.16 -0.65 17.84
C ARG A 43 5.59 0.72 18.26
N THR A 44 6.35 1.50 19.02
CA THR A 44 5.91 2.76 19.64
C THR A 44 6.61 4.00 19.08
N GLY A 45 7.59 3.82 18.20
CA GLY A 45 8.46 4.90 17.73
C GLY A 45 9.58 5.21 18.72
N GLY A 46 10.02 6.46 18.77
CA GLY A 46 11.09 6.92 19.67
C GLY A 46 12.03 7.93 19.01
N VAL A 47 13.24 8.03 19.57
CA VAL A 47 14.30 8.93 19.11
C VAL A 47 14.95 8.37 17.84
N ASP A 48 15.22 9.24 16.87
CA ASP A 48 15.91 8.86 15.64
C ASP A 48 17.35 8.41 15.97
N PRO A 49 17.71 7.13 15.72
CA PRO A 49 19.04 6.59 16.03
C PRO A 49 20.18 7.20 15.19
N GLY A 50 19.86 8.01 14.18
CA GLY A 50 20.84 8.77 13.41
C GLY A 50 21.34 10.03 14.12
N LEU A 51 20.63 10.52 15.13
CA LEU A 51 20.99 11.72 15.88
C LEU A 51 22.15 11.45 16.83
N ASN A 52 23.31 12.07 16.58
CA ASN A 52 24.46 12.00 17.48
C ASN A 52 24.44 13.18 18.47
N VAL A 53 23.51 13.17 19.42
CA VAL A 53 23.29 14.29 20.37
C VAL A 53 24.51 14.66 21.23
N VAL A 54 25.48 13.75 21.39
CA VAL A 54 26.74 14.02 22.10
C VAL A 54 27.87 14.54 21.20
N ARG A 55 27.62 14.69 19.89
CA ARG A 55 28.59 15.12 18.88
C ARG A 55 28.20 16.47 18.30
N GLN A 56 28.33 17.51 19.11
CA GLN A 56 28.17 18.90 18.67
C GLN A 56 29.31 19.31 17.73
N ILE A 57 28.99 19.64 16.49
CA ILE A 57 29.94 20.06 15.45
C ILE A 57 30.01 21.58 15.35
N LEU A 58 28.86 22.26 15.30
CA LEU A 58 28.80 23.74 15.28
C LEU A 58 28.71 24.27 16.71
N GLN A 59 29.53 25.26 17.05
CA GLN A 59 29.48 25.89 18.36
C GLN A 59 28.23 26.76 18.47
N LEU A 60 27.49 26.59 19.57
CA LEU A 60 26.38 27.45 19.96
C LEU A 60 26.78 28.23 21.21
N SER A 61 26.39 29.51 21.26
CA SER A 61 26.49 30.35 22.44
C SER A 61 25.48 29.94 23.52
N SER A 62 25.73 30.31 24.77
CA SER A 62 24.78 30.10 25.87
C SER A 62 23.56 31.01 25.73
N GLY A 63 22.43 30.57 26.27
CA GLY A 63 21.18 31.32 26.28
C GLY A 63 20.00 30.50 25.76
N ALA A 64 18.79 31.02 25.96
CA ALA A 64 17.56 30.36 25.51
C ALA A 64 17.49 30.24 23.97
N VAL A 65 18.02 31.23 23.25
CA VAL A 65 18.20 31.18 21.80
C VAL A 65 19.63 31.68 21.51
N PRO A 66 20.55 30.79 21.12
CA PRO A 66 21.92 31.17 20.76
C PRO A 66 21.93 32.17 19.59
N LYS A 67 22.91 33.08 19.56
CA LYS A 67 23.05 34.06 18.46
C LYS A 67 23.28 33.41 17.09
N GLU A 68 23.75 32.17 17.08
CA GLU A 68 23.98 31.35 15.89
C GLU A 68 22.69 30.75 15.32
N VAL A 69 21.57 30.86 16.04
CA VAL A 69 20.32 30.19 15.71
C VAL A 69 19.23 31.22 15.39
N ILE A 70 18.60 31.07 14.24
CA ILE A 70 17.34 31.72 13.93
C ILE A 70 16.23 30.80 14.39
N TYR A 71 15.45 31.29 15.35
CA TYR A 71 14.42 30.52 16.03
C TYR A 71 13.04 31.12 15.77
N GLN A 72 12.11 30.30 15.27
CA GLN A 72 10.74 30.68 15.04
C GLN A 72 9.80 29.70 15.73
N LYS A 73 9.16 30.14 16.81
CA LYS A 73 8.10 29.39 17.49
C LYS A 73 6.74 29.78 16.92
N ARG A 74 5.85 28.80 16.75
CA ARG A 74 4.44 29.04 16.39
C ARG A 74 3.60 29.20 17.65
N SER A 75 2.58 30.05 17.59
CA SER A 75 1.59 30.22 18.66
C SER A 75 0.67 29.00 18.80
N SER A 76 0.50 28.24 17.72
CA SER A 76 -0.28 27.01 17.69
C SER A 76 0.37 25.97 16.77
N CYS A 77 -0.03 24.72 16.98
CA CYS A 77 0.37 23.60 16.14
C CYS A 77 -0.11 23.76 14.70
N LEU A 78 0.80 23.68 13.73
CA LEU A 78 0.46 23.48 12.32
C LEU A 78 0.29 21.98 12.07
N GLN A 79 -0.96 21.52 11.94
CA GLN A 79 -1.26 20.13 11.67
C GLN A 79 -1.16 19.80 10.18
N VAL A 80 -0.41 18.75 9.85
CA VAL A 80 -0.33 18.17 8.51
C VAL A 80 -0.70 16.70 8.60
N LYS A 81 -1.67 16.28 7.78
CA LYS A 81 -2.05 14.87 7.65
C LYS A 81 -1.60 14.33 6.30
N SER A 82 -1.04 13.14 6.29
CA SER A 82 -0.63 12.48 5.06
C SER A 82 -0.85 10.97 5.14
N SER A 83 -1.02 10.33 3.99
CA SER A 83 -1.12 8.88 3.91
C SER A 83 -0.11 8.36 2.90
N GLN A 84 0.62 7.31 3.27
CA GLN A 84 1.70 6.74 2.46
C GLN A 84 1.56 5.23 2.38
N ILE A 85 1.90 4.68 1.21
CA ILE A 85 1.96 3.22 1.02
C ILE A 85 3.42 2.86 0.73
N PHE A 86 3.91 1.83 1.42
CA PHE A 86 5.18 1.21 1.06
C PHE A 86 5.04 -0.30 1.03
N TYR A 87 5.83 -0.91 0.15
CA TYR A 87 5.72 -2.32 -0.21
C TYR A 87 7.08 -2.93 -0.51
N GLY A 88 8.14 -2.21 -0.15
CA GLY A 88 9.52 -2.61 -0.30
C GLY A 88 10.44 -1.62 0.39
N THR A 89 11.69 -2.01 0.55
CA THR A 89 12.72 -1.13 1.14
C THR A 89 12.93 0.17 0.36
N LYS A 90 12.71 0.18 -0.96
CA LYS A 90 12.87 1.39 -1.79
C LYS A 90 11.74 2.39 -1.57
N SER A 91 10.50 1.91 -1.58
CA SER A 91 9.33 2.73 -1.22
C SER A 91 9.36 3.19 0.24
N TYR A 92 9.84 2.35 1.17
CA TYR A 92 10.04 2.72 2.58
C TYR A 92 11.08 3.85 2.74
N GLN A 93 12.24 3.74 2.08
CA GLN A 93 13.28 4.77 2.10
C GLN A 93 12.74 6.10 1.52
N LYS A 94 12.03 6.04 0.39
CA LYS A 94 11.44 7.24 -0.23
C LYS A 94 10.46 7.93 0.71
N ARG A 95 9.65 7.16 1.45
CA ARG A 95 8.70 7.66 2.44
C ARG A 95 9.40 8.38 3.59
N LEU A 96 10.42 7.76 4.19
CA LEU A 96 11.20 8.39 5.27
C LEU A 96 11.86 9.71 4.84
N SER A 97 12.27 9.80 3.56
CA SER A 97 12.89 11.01 3.02
C SER A 97 11.94 12.17 2.75
N LEU A 98 10.61 12.02 2.93
CA LEU A 98 9.67 13.13 2.70
C LEU A 98 9.87 14.31 3.66
N GLY A 99 10.35 14.04 4.89
CA GLY A 99 10.64 15.06 5.90
C GLY A 99 12.12 15.43 6.02
N LEU A 100 12.96 15.02 5.06
CA LEU A 100 14.41 15.21 5.12
C LEU A 100 14.94 15.92 3.87
N HIS A 101 15.65 17.03 4.07
CA HIS A 101 16.39 17.74 3.03
C HIS A 101 17.90 17.56 3.25
N ALA A 102 18.54 16.71 2.45
CA ALA A 102 19.98 16.46 2.52
C ALA A 102 20.74 17.10 1.34
N SER A 103 21.85 17.75 1.62
CA SER A 103 22.67 18.45 0.62
C SER A 103 24.17 18.38 0.95
N GLY A 104 25.02 18.91 0.05
CA GLY A 104 26.49 18.95 0.22
C GLY A 104 27.24 17.93 -0.64
N LYS A 105 28.55 18.13 -0.77
CA LYS A 105 29.40 17.26 -1.61
C LYS A 105 29.45 15.84 -1.04
N GLY A 106 29.30 14.84 -1.91
CA GLY A 106 29.28 13.42 -1.54
C GLY A 106 27.92 12.88 -1.07
N ASN A 107 26.87 13.71 -1.01
CA ASN A 107 25.55 13.30 -0.51
C ASN A 107 24.91 12.18 -1.34
N GLY A 108 25.03 12.20 -2.67
CA GLY A 108 24.29 11.28 -3.56
C GLY A 108 24.46 9.80 -3.22
N GLU A 109 25.69 9.35 -2.99
CA GLU A 109 25.99 7.96 -2.64
C GLU A 109 25.47 7.59 -1.23
N VAL A 110 25.62 8.49 -0.26
CA VAL A 110 25.14 8.27 1.11
C VAL A 110 23.62 8.24 1.15
N ALA A 111 22.96 9.16 0.45
CA ALA A 111 21.51 9.26 0.35
C ALA A 111 20.89 8.04 -0.34
N SER A 112 21.59 7.44 -1.31
CA SER A 112 21.15 6.18 -1.93
C SER A 112 21.01 5.03 -0.92
N ALA A 113 21.78 5.09 0.18
CA ALA A 113 21.80 4.12 1.26
C ALA A 113 21.14 4.61 2.56
N ALA A 114 20.38 5.71 2.50
CA ALA A 114 19.72 6.28 3.67
C ALA A 114 18.88 5.24 4.42
N TYR A 115 18.98 5.26 5.74
CA TYR A 115 18.26 4.44 6.72
C TYR A 115 18.55 2.94 6.69
N SER A 116 19.39 2.46 5.76
CA SER A 116 19.61 1.03 5.49
C SER A 116 20.19 0.22 6.64
N LEU A 117 20.82 0.87 7.63
CA LEU A 117 21.37 0.23 8.84
C LEU A 117 20.45 0.35 10.05
N SER A 118 19.26 0.93 9.90
CA SER A 118 18.30 1.08 10.99
C SER A 118 17.49 -0.21 11.23
N ALA A 119 17.05 -0.40 12.47
CA ALA A 119 16.15 -1.50 12.82
C ALA A 119 14.81 -1.42 12.07
N GLY A 120 14.30 -0.20 11.86
CA GLY A 120 13.07 0.04 11.09
C GLY A 120 13.19 -0.42 9.64
N TYR A 121 14.33 -0.16 8.99
CA TYR A 121 14.57 -0.64 7.63
C TYR A 121 14.65 -2.17 7.53
N ASN A 122 15.30 -2.84 8.49
CA ASN A 122 15.31 -4.30 8.54
C ASN A 122 13.92 -4.89 8.79
N HIS A 123 13.12 -4.24 9.65
CA HIS A 123 11.73 -4.63 9.87
C HIS A 123 10.90 -4.49 8.57
N ALA A 124 10.99 -3.34 7.90
CA ALA A 124 10.33 -3.10 6.62
C ALA A 124 10.74 -4.17 5.59
N TYR A 125 12.04 -4.45 5.45
CA TYR A 125 12.54 -5.51 4.57
C TYR A 125 11.91 -6.88 4.87
N SER A 126 11.82 -7.25 6.15
CA SER A 126 11.20 -8.52 6.55
C SER A 126 9.71 -8.56 6.20
N GLN A 127 8.95 -7.50 6.45
CA GLN A 127 7.52 -7.50 6.16
C GLN A 127 7.24 -7.41 4.67
N THR A 128 7.95 -6.55 3.95
CA THR A 128 7.61 -6.24 2.56
C THR A 128 8.36 -7.13 1.56
N ASN A 129 9.69 -7.22 1.65
CA ASN A 129 10.46 -7.95 0.65
C ASN A 129 10.44 -9.46 0.87
N LYS A 130 10.41 -9.94 2.13
CA LYS A 130 10.33 -11.37 2.45
C LYS A 130 8.88 -11.85 2.55
N ASN A 131 8.07 -11.24 3.41
CA ASN A 131 6.70 -11.70 3.66
C ASN A 131 5.69 -11.19 2.62
N ARG A 132 6.10 -10.29 1.71
CA ARG A 132 5.25 -9.69 0.66
C ARG A 132 4.03 -8.96 1.20
N ASN A 133 4.11 -8.45 2.43
CA ASN A 133 3.09 -7.57 2.98
C ASN A 133 3.20 -6.18 2.34
N VAL A 134 2.07 -5.47 2.37
CA VAL A 134 1.97 -4.07 1.96
C VAL A 134 1.52 -3.26 3.16
N GLU A 135 2.19 -2.13 3.38
CA GLU A 135 1.97 -1.29 4.55
C GLU A 135 1.37 0.06 4.15
N PHE A 136 0.46 0.53 4.98
CA PHE A 136 -0.21 1.82 4.88
C PHE A 136 0.04 2.61 6.15
N ASP A 137 0.60 3.81 6.00
CA ASP A 137 0.82 4.74 7.09
C ASP A 137 -0.19 5.88 6.99
N ASP A 138 -0.92 6.13 8.07
CA ASP A 138 -1.65 7.37 8.30
C ASP A 138 -0.83 8.24 9.28
N GLU A 139 -0.32 9.37 8.80
CA GLU A 139 0.60 10.23 9.52
C GLU A 139 -0.08 11.56 9.87
N THR A 140 0.10 11.98 11.12
CA THR A 140 -0.25 13.31 11.60
C THR A 140 0.99 13.97 12.21
N ILE A 141 1.42 15.08 11.61
CA ILE A 141 2.49 15.93 12.12
C ILE A 141 1.86 17.17 12.75
N CYS A 142 2.40 17.55 13.89
CA CYS A 142 2.13 18.80 14.58
C CYS A 142 3.42 19.62 14.64
N ASN A 143 3.60 20.56 13.72
CA ASN A 143 4.78 21.43 13.70
C ASN A 143 4.58 22.62 14.64
N LEU A 144 5.47 22.78 15.62
CA LEU A 144 5.44 23.83 16.64
C LEU A 144 6.41 24.99 16.34
N GLY A 145 7.24 24.85 15.31
CA GLY A 145 8.21 25.85 14.93
C GLY A 145 9.42 25.27 14.21
N THR A 146 10.37 26.16 13.95
CA THR A 146 11.62 25.85 13.26
C THR A 146 12.78 26.51 13.99
N ALA A 147 13.90 25.79 14.10
CA ALA A 147 15.20 26.32 14.49
C ALA A 147 16.17 26.07 13.34
N ARG A 148 16.95 27.06 12.93
CA ARG A 148 18.01 26.87 11.93
C ARG A 148 19.29 27.59 12.32
N PHE A 149 20.42 27.06 11.90
CA PHE A 149 21.70 27.74 12.01
C PHE A 149 21.74 28.90 11.01
N ALA A 150 22.20 30.07 11.46
CA ALA A 150 22.32 31.28 10.66
C ALA A 150 23.64 31.27 9.86
N GLU A 151 23.74 30.33 8.91
CA GLU A 151 24.93 30.14 8.08
C GLU A 151 25.40 31.45 7.43
N GLU A 152 24.46 32.27 6.98
CA GLU A 152 24.70 33.56 6.32
C GLU A 152 25.46 34.57 7.19
N LEU A 153 25.42 34.40 8.52
CA LEU A 153 26.09 35.29 9.48
C LEU A 153 27.47 34.78 9.90
N SER A 154 27.84 33.55 9.53
CA SER A 154 29.01 32.85 10.08
C SER A 154 30.32 33.60 9.87
N ARG A 155 30.50 34.19 8.69
CA ARG A 155 31.71 34.98 8.35
C ARG A 155 31.76 36.32 9.09
N LEU A 156 30.63 37.01 9.20
CA LEU A 156 30.58 38.35 9.81
C LEU A 156 30.67 38.28 11.33
N HIS A 157 30.02 37.28 11.93
CA HIS A 157 29.88 37.14 13.37
C HIS A 157 30.80 36.07 13.99
N ASN A 158 31.70 35.49 13.18
CA ASN A 158 32.68 34.50 13.62
C ASN A 158 31.99 33.30 14.31
N PHE A 159 31.10 32.63 13.59
CA PHE A 159 30.52 31.38 14.08
C PHE A 159 31.47 30.23 13.77
N HIS A 160 31.73 29.37 14.76
CA HIS A 160 32.81 28.39 14.68
C HIS A 160 32.33 26.95 14.86
N VAL A 161 33.16 26.00 14.47
CA VAL A 161 33.04 24.61 14.91
C VAL A 161 33.51 24.44 16.36
N THR A 162 33.07 23.38 17.04
CA THR A 162 33.49 23.07 18.42
C THR A 162 34.94 22.60 18.49
N ASN A 163 35.60 22.81 19.63
CA ASN A 163 36.97 22.33 19.86
C ASN A 163 37.11 20.80 19.73
N ASN A 164 36.06 20.05 20.12
CA ASN A 164 36.03 18.59 19.98
C ASN A 164 36.07 18.18 18.50
N PHE A 165 35.31 18.88 17.65
CA PHE A 165 35.32 18.62 16.22
C PHE A 165 36.64 19.02 15.57
N VAL A 166 37.18 20.19 15.95
CA VAL A 166 38.51 20.65 15.52
C VAL A 166 39.57 19.57 15.83
N SER A 167 39.61 19.09 17.07
CA SER A 167 40.57 18.06 17.48
C SER A 167 40.45 16.78 16.65
N ALA A 168 39.23 16.29 16.42
CA ALA A 168 38.99 15.09 15.61
C ALA A 168 39.44 15.26 14.15
N VAL A 169 39.17 16.40 13.53
CA VAL A 169 39.63 16.69 12.18
C VAL A 169 41.16 16.87 12.15
N CYS A 170 41.76 17.47 13.17
CA CYS A 170 43.21 17.61 13.27
C CYS A 170 43.92 16.24 13.29
N GLN A 171 43.35 15.24 13.96
CA GLN A 171 43.88 13.87 14.01
C GLN A 171 43.82 13.11 12.67
N LEU A 172 42.99 13.56 11.72
CA LEU A 172 42.97 12.95 10.39
C LEU A 172 44.26 13.25 9.63
N SER A 173 44.85 12.22 9.01
CA SER A 173 46.00 12.38 8.12
C SER A 173 45.61 13.13 6.83
N ARG A 174 46.55 13.91 6.29
CA ARG A 174 46.40 14.53 4.95
C ARG A 174 46.34 13.47 3.85
N ILE A 175 46.94 12.30 4.07
CA ILE A 175 46.88 11.15 3.16
C ILE A 175 45.62 10.35 3.50
N TYR A 176 44.78 10.12 2.48
CA TYR A 176 43.56 9.33 2.64
C TYR A 176 43.87 7.89 3.03
N THR A 177 43.36 7.46 4.17
CA THR A 177 43.29 6.04 4.56
C THR A 177 41.85 5.67 4.81
N THR A 178 41.38 4.57 4.20
CA THR A 178 39.99 4.15 4.33
C THR A 178 39.62 3.94 5.81
N ALA A 179 40.45 3.25 6.59
CA ALA A 179 40.14 2.95 7.99
C ALA A 179 39.92 4.21 8.85
N ALA A 180 40.80 5.21 8.76
CA ALA A 180 40.70 6.41 9.59
C ALA A 180 39.48 7.26 9.24
N TYR A 181 39.23 7.48 7.94
CA TYR A 181 38.11 8.31 7.50
C TYR A 181 36.75 7.62 7.66
N MET A 182 36.67 6.29 7.51
CA MET A 182 35.44 5.55 7.82
C MET A 182 35.15 5.58 9.33
N LYS A 183 36.17 5.46 10.18
CA LYS A 183 36.03 5.62 11.63
C LYS A 183 35.54 7.02 12.01
N PHE A 184 36.05 8.07 11.36
CA PHE A 184 35.56 9.43 11.56
C PHE A 184 34.06 9.56 11.26
N LEU A 185 33.59 8.97 10.15
CA LEU A 185 32.15 8.95 9.81
C LEU A 185 31.32 8.09 10.77
N ASP A 186 31.90 7.05 11.36
CA ASP A 186 31.25 6.25 12.40
C ASP A 186 31.06 7.04 13.71
N ASP A 187 32.08 7.82 14.09
CA ASP A 187 32.11 8.55 15.36
C ASP A 187 31.31 9.86 15.32
N TRP A 188 31.29 10.55 14.18
CA TRP A 188 30.68 11.87 14.01
C TRP A 188 29.42 11.87 13.14
N GLY A 189 29.22 10.85 12.32
CA GLY A 189 28.13 10.79 11.36
C GLY A 189 28.53 11.26 9.96
N THR A 190 27.54 11.27 9.06
CA THR A 190 27.74 11.62 7.65
C THR A 190 27.34 13.05 7.32
N HIS A 191 26.53 13.66 8.18
CA HIS A 191 25.95 14.98 8.01
C HIS A 191 25.99 15.78 9.31
N VAL A 192 25.72 17.08 9.19
CA VAL A 192 25.44 18.02 10.29
C VAL A 192 24.02 18.54 10.12
N ILE A 193 23.30 18.67 11.24
CA ILE A 193 21.95 19.23 11.24
C ILE A 193 22.04 20.75 11.17
N MET A 194 21.41 21.32 10.15
CA MET A 194 21.42 22.77 9.90
C MET A 194 20.08 23.41 10.26
N GLU A 195 18.98 22.66 10.11
CA GLU A 195 17.63 23.11 10.47
C GLU A 195 16.83 21.94 11.03
N VAL A 196 15.99 22.26 12.03
CA VAL A 196 15.01 21.35 12.61
C VAL A 196 13.64 22.02 12.60
N GLN A 197 12.66 21.33 12.04
CA GLN A 197 11.25 21.55 12.36
C GLN A 197 10.93 20.68 13.56
N PHE A 198 10.54 21.30 14.67
CA PHE A 198 10.29 20.59 15.94
C PHE A 198 8.79 20.50 16.23
N GLY A 199 8.37 19.43 16.87
CA GLY A 199 6.96 19.17 17.11
C GLY A 199 6.66 17.78 17.61
N THR A 200 5.48 17.29 17.25
CA THR A 200 5.10 15.89 17.48
C THR A 200 4.68 15.23 16.18
N LYS A 201 4.96 13.95 16.02
CA LYS A 201 4.54 13.15 14.88
C LYS A 201 3.91 11.85 15.37
N VAL A 202 2.77 11.48 14.82
CA VAL A 202 2.07 10.23 15.09
C VAL A 202 1.82 9.51 13.78
N ILE A 203 2.25 8.25 13.70
CA ILE A 203 2.07 7.39 12.52
C ILE A 203 1.29 6.15 12.95
N ARG A 204 0.13 5.92 12.36
CA ARG A 204 -0.64 4.69 12.51
C ARG A 204 -0.35 3.80 11.33
N ARG A 205 0.31 2.67 11.60
CA ARG A 205 0.80 1.74 10.57
C ARG A 205 -0.09 0.53 10.49
N TYR A 206 -0.63 0.29 9.32
CA TYR A 206 -1.50 -0.82 8.99
C TYR A 206 -0.78 -1.76 8.03
N GLN A 207 -1.00 -3.05 8.20
CA GLN A 207 -0.39 -4.09 7.38
C GLN A 207 -1.46 -4.97 6.75
N SER A 208 -1.25 -5.30 5.49
CA SER A 208 -2.07 -6.21 4.72
C SER A 208 -1.19 -7.27 4.07
N SER A 209 -1.71 -8.49 3.96
CA SER A 209 -1.16 -9.46 3.01
C SER A 209 -1.29 -8.94 1.58
N LEU A 210 -0.55 -9.54 0.65
CA LEU A 210 -0.63 -9.16 -0.75
C LEU A 210 -2.03 -9.38 -1.34
N SER A 211 -2.67 -10.52 -1.08
CA SER A 211 -4.00 -10.83 -1.64
C SER A 211 -5.07 -9.85 -1.14
N GLU A 212 -5.05 -9.51 0.15
CA GLU A 212 -5.90 -8.45 0.72
C GLU A 212 -5.60 -7.07 0.10
N PHE A 213 -4.33 -6.76 -0.20
CA PHE A 213 -3.98 -5.50 -0.87
C PHE A 213 -4.49 -5.49 -2.32
N ILE A 214 -4.45 -6.62 -3.02
CA ILE A 214 -5.04 -6.74 -4.36
C ILE A 214 -6.56 -6.50 -4.28
N ASN A 215 -7.27 -7.08 -3.30
CA ASN A 215 -8.69 -6.78 -3.08
C ASN A 215 -8.93 -5.29 -2.81
N HIS A 216 -8.00 -4.61 -2.15
CA HIS A 216 -8.07 -3.18 -1.96
C HIS A 216 -7.88 -2.40 -3.28
N VAL A 217 -6.89 -2.76 -4.12
CA VAL A 217 -6.66 -2.13 -5.42
C VAL A 217 -7.85 -2.32 -6.37
N GLN A 218 -8.57 -3.44 -6.29
CA GLN A 218 -9.81 -3.66 -7.07
C GLN A 218 -10.86 -2.56 -6.85
N LYS A 219 -10.87 -1.89 -5.70
CA LYS A 219 -11.77 -0.75 -5.43
C LYS A 219 -11.52 0.46 -6.34
N SER A 220 -10.42 0.48 -7.09
CA SER A 220 -10.18 1.49 -8.13
C SER A 220 -10.97 1.24 -9.43
N GLY A 221 -11.91 0.30 -9.46
CA GLY A 221 -12.62 -0.11 -10.68
C GLY A 221 -11.70 -0.77 -11.72
N GLY A 222 -10.65 -1.46 -11.26
CA GLY A 222 -9.68 -2.15 -12.12
C GLY A 222 -8.56 -1.27 -12.70
N ALA A 223 -8.69 0.06 -12.66
CA ALA A 223 -7.70 0.99 -13.23
C ALA A 223 -6.29 0.89 -12.61
N GLY A 224 -6.17 0.46 -11.35
CA GLY A 224 -4.91 0.31 -10.63
C GLY A 224 -4.10 -0.93 -11.01
N PHE A 225 -4.54 -1.70 -12.02
CA PHE A 225 -3.86 -2.92 -12.44
C PHE A 225 -3.32 -2.86 -13.86
N SER A 226 -2.34 -3.73 -14.09
CA SER A 226 -1.89 -4.18 -15.40
C SER A 226 -2.01 -5.70 -15.45
N VAL A 227 -2.59 -6.21 -16.54
CA VAL A 227 -2.62 -7.65 -16.83
C VAL A 227 -1.31 -8.00 -17.53
N SER A 228 -0.67 -9.08 -17.10
CA SER A 228 0.56 -9.58 -17.70
C SER A 228 0.47 -11.07 -17.99
N GLY A 229 1.45 -11.60 -18.73
CA GLY A 229 1.48 -12.99 -19.19
C GLY A 229 1.67 -14.02 -18.07
N THR A 230 2.19 -15.19 -18.44
CA THR A 230 2.34 -16.32 -17.54
C THR A 230 3.15 -15.97 -16.28
N TYR A 231 2.75 -16.54 -15.13
CA TYR A 231 3.39 -16.29 -13.85
C TYR A 231 3.17 -17.46 -12.90
N ASN A 232 4.22 -17.98 -12.27
CA ASN A 232 4.16 -19.14 -11.36
C ASN A 232 3.40 -20.36 -11.96
N GLY A 233 3.50 -20.54 -13.27
CA GLY A 233 2.81 -21.59 -14.03
C GLY A 233 1.32 -21.36 -14.29
N TYR A 234 0.78 -20.17 -13.99
CA TYR A 234 -0.56 -19.74 -14.38
C TYR A 234 -0.53 -19.05 -15.74
N GLY A 235 -1.65 -19.08 -16.46
CA GLY A 235 -1.77 -18.54 -17.82
C GLY A 235 -1.77 -17.01 -17.87
N GLY A 236 -2.20 -16.35 -16.79
CA GLY A 236 -2.21 -14.90 -16.63
C GLY A 236 -1.84 -14.45 -15.23
N SER A 237 -1.63 -13.14 -15.09
CA SER A 237 -1.29 -12.53 -13.82
C SER A 237 -1.69 -11.07 -13.73
N LEU A 238 -1.90 -10.63 -12.49
CA LEU A 238 -2.33 -9.30 -12.14
C LEU A 238 -1.21 -8.59 -11.40
N ALA A 239 -0.72 -7.47 -11.95
CA ALA A 239 0.29 -6.63 -11.32
C ALA A 239 -0.29 -5.25 -11.02
N VAL A 240 0.05 -4.70 -9.85
CA VAL A 240 -0.38 -3.34 -9.46
C VAL A 240 0.41 -2.30 -10.27
N ASP A 241 -0.32 -1.46 -11.00
CA ASP A 241 0.22 -0.25 -11.62
C ASP A 241 0.08 0.90 -10.63
N PHE A 242 1.13 1.18 -9.87
CA PHE A 242 1.08 2.21 -8.83
C PHE A 242 0.85 3.62 -9.35
N ASN A 243 1.22 3.93 -10.60
CA ASN A 243 0.96 5.24 -11.16
C ASN A 243 -0.53 5.45 -11.38
N LYS A 244 -1.21 4.45 -11.96
CA LYS A 244 -2.67 4.49 -12.13
C LYS A 244 -3.40 4.34 -10.80
N PHE A 245 -2.94 3.45 -9.93
CA PHE A 245 -3.55 3.24 -8.63
C PHE A 245 -3.51 4.53 -7.78
N LYS A 246 -2.37 5.23 -7.76
CA LYS A 246 -2.22 6.52 -7.06
C LYS A 246 -3.17 7.62 -7.57
N ALA A 247 -3.56 7.57 -8.84
CA ALA A 247 -4.54 8.49 -9.42
C ALA A 247 -5.99 8.16 -9.03
N SER A 248 -6.25 6.98 -8.48
CA SER A 248 -7.59 6.56 -8.05
C SER A 248 -7.95 7.06 -6.65
N SER A 249 -9.26 7.18 -6.38
CA SER A 249 -9.77 7.49 -5.04
C SER A 249 -9.45 6.40 -4.00
N ALA A 250 -9.25 5.15 -4.44
CA ALA A 250 -8.94 4.02 -3.57
C ALA A 250 -7.57 4.16 -2.88
N TYR A 251 -6.60 4.84 -3.49
CA TYR A 251 -5.24 5.01 -2.93
C TYR A 251 -5.21 5.67 -1.55
N LYS A 252 -6.16 6.56 -1.26
CA LYS A 252 -6.25 7.26 0.02
C LYS A 252 -7.05 6.51 1.08
N LEU A 253 -7.70 5.42 0.71
CA LEU A 253 -8.50 4.63 1.66
C LEU A 253 -7.56 3.77 2.50
N GLN A 254 -7.78 3.77 3.81
CA GLN A 254 -7.05 2.89 4.72
C GLN A 254 -7.34 1.41 4.39
N PHE A 255 -6.33 0.55 4.53
CA PHE A 255 -6.46 -0.89 4.40
C PHE A 255 -5.56 -1.63 5.38
N GLY A 256 -5.80 -2.93 5.55
CA GLY A 256 -5.05 -3.79 6.46
C GLY A 256 -5.42 -3.59 7.93
N ASN A 257 -4.69 -4.29 8.79
CA ASN A 257 -4.89 -4.29 10.23
C ASN A 257 -3.84 -3.43 10.92
N LEU A 258 -4.26 -2.63 11.91
CA LEU A 258 -3.37 -1.77 12.69
C LEU A 258 -2.30 -2.64 13.38
N GLN A 259 -1.03 -2.39 13.08
CA GLN A 259 0.09 -3.12 13.68
C GLN A 259 0.78 -2.32 14.78
N SER A 260 0.90 -1.00 14.59
CA SER A 260 1.63 -0.12 15.48
C SER A 260 1.15 1.33 15.39
N THR A 261 1.42 2.07 16.46
CA THR A 261 1.29 3.52 16.50
C THR A 261 2.62 4.09 16.95
N LEU A 262 3.34 4.71 16.01
CA LEU A 262 4.67 5.27 16.23
C LEU A 262 4.52 6.74 16.60
N THR A 263 5.17 7.17 17.67
CA THR A 263 5.16 8.56 18.12
C THR A 263 6.57 9.11 18.21
N SER A 264 6.77 10.32 17.73
CA SER A 264 7.99 11.11 17.91
C SER A 264 7.62 12.42 18.62
N GLY A 265 8.27 12.70 19.74
CA GLY A 265 8.03 13.89 20.55
C GLY A 265 6.73 13.89 21.35
N SER A 266 6.63 14.87 22.24
CA SER A 266 5.45 15.15 23.06
C SER A 266 5.23 16.66 23.17
N THR A 267 4.10 17.07 23.75
CA THR A 267 3.82 18.49 24.01
C THR A 267 4.83 19.14 24.96
N SER A 268 5.39 18.37 25.91
CA SER A 268 6.41 18.82 26.85
C SER A 268 7.84 18.70 26.31
N GLN A 269 8.09 17.75 25.41
CA GLN A 269 9.40 17.50 24.80
C GLN A 269 9.23 17.32 23.28
N PRO A 270 9.12 18.41 22.51
CA PRO A 270 9.04 18.34 21.07
C PRO A 270 10.34 17.77 20.48
N GLU A 271 10.19 16.91 19.49
CA GLU A 271 11.31 16.25 18.79
C GLU A 271 11.36 16.70 17.32
N PRO A 272 12.45 16.41 16.59
CA PRO A 272 12.51 16.67 15.15
C PRO A 272 11.39 15.94 14.39
N VAL A 273 10.56 16.70 13.68
CA VAL A 273 9.54 16.20 12.74
C VAL A 273 9.91 16.48 11.28
N GLY A 274 10.92 17.32 11.05
CA GLY A 274 11.56 17.54 9.76
C GLY A 274 12.98 18.07 9.95
N LEU A 275 13.89 17.73 9.04
CA LEU A 275 15.31 18.04 9.14
C LEU A 275 15.87 18.58 7.83
N THR A 276 16.73 19.59 7.91
CA THR A 276 17.66 19.95 6.83
C THR A 276 19.08 19.69 7.28
N ILE A 277 19.81 18.90 6.50
CA ILE A 277 21.15 18.43 6.81
C ILE A 277 22.12 18.73 5.66
N LYS A 278 23.38 19.02 6.02
CA LYS A 278 24.50 19.15 5.07
C LYS A 278 25.52 18.07 5.34
N THR A 279 26.23 17.59 4.31
CA THR A 279 27.28 16.59 4.54
C THR A 279 28.31 17.14 5.52
N ILE A 280 28.91 16.25 6.33
CA ILE A 280 29.87 16.66 7.36
C ILE A 280 31.12 17.33 6.78
N ALA A 281 31.39 17.12 5.49
CA ALA A 281 32.42 17.83 4.74
C ALA A 281 32.16 19.35 4.66
N GLU A 282 30.89 19.80 4.67
CA GLU A 282 30.56 21.23 4.62
C GLU A 282 30.94 21.95 5.93
N ALA A 283 31.07 21.23 7.05
CA ALA A 283 31.57 21.78 8.32
C ALA A 283 33.06 22.13 8.29
N LEU A 284 33.79 21.76 7.22
CA LEU A 284 35.18 22.17 6.99
C LEU A 284 35.28 23.46 6.14
N ASP A 285 34.16 24.13 5.86
CA ASP A 285 34.20 25.45 5.24
C ASP A 285 35.03 26.43 6.08
N ALA A 286 35.93 27.17 5.42
CA ALA A 286 36.88 28.05 6.08
C ALA A 286 36.21 29.12 6.97
N ASN A 287 34.96 29.51 6.67
CA ASN A 287 34.21 30.48 7.48
C ASN A 287 33.97 29.98 8.91
N TYR A 288 33.87 28.66 9.13
CA TYR A 288 33.68 28.09 10.47
C TYR A 288 34.98 27.92 11.28
N TRP A 289 36.12 28.20 10.65
CA TRP A 289 37.45 27.91 11.20
C TRP A 289 38.32 29.15 11.41
N GLN A 290 37.90 30.29 10.86
CA GLN A 290 38.51 31.59 11.17
C GLN A 290 38.43 31.82 12.68
N GLY A 291 39.46 32.38 13.33
CA GLY A 291 39.41 32.71 14.77
C GLY A 291 39.57 31.56 15.77
N SER A 292 39.61 30.29 15.35
CA SER A 292 39.88 29.16 16.27
C SER A 292 41.31 29.23 16.84
N THR A 293 41.42 29.31 18.16
CA THR A 293 42.73 29.21 18.86
C THR A 293 43.34 27.83 18.71
N VAL A 294 42.50 26.78 18.69
CA VAL A 294 42.90 25.37 18.59
C VAL A 294 43.46 25.04 17.20
N LEU A 295 43.03 25.73 16.13
CA LEU A 295 43.64 25.54 14.79
C LEU A 295 45.15 25.86 14.82
N LYS A 296 45.57 26.88 15.59
CA LYS A 296 46.99 27.23 15.74
C LYS A 296 47.77 26.13 16.46
N GLU A 297 47.14 25.49 17.44
CA GLU A 297 47.72 24.36 18.21
C GLU A 297 47.85 23.09 17.35
N CYS A 298 46.98 22.91 16.36
CA CYS A 298 47.06 21.77 15.44
C CYS A 298 48.24 21.83 14.44
N GLY A 299 48.99 22.94 14.36
CA GLY A 299 50.12 23.07 13.43
C GLY A 299 49.75 22.98 11.93
N HIS A 300 48.47 23.09 11.60
CA HIS A 300 47.93 22.89 10.26
C HIS A 300 47.48 24.21 9.63
N SER A 301 47.65 24.34 8.31
CA SER A 301 47.21 25.52 7.57
C SER A 301 45.76 25.39 7.09
N LEU A 302 45.12 26.50 6.70
CA LEU A 302 43.82 26.46 6.01
C LEU A 302 43.85 25.59 4.73
N GLY A 303 45.01 25.45 4.08
CA GLY A 303 45.19 24.56 2.92
C GLY A 303 45.03 23.07 3.28
N ASP A 304 45.38 22.69 4.51
CA ASP A 304 45.22 21.30 4.97
C ASP A 304 43.75 20.93 5.21
N LEU A 305 42.91 21.91 5.56
CA LEU A 305 41.47 21.70 5.73
C LEU A 305 40.80 21.34 4.41
N HIS A 306 41.17 21.99 3.30
CA HIS A 306 40.61 21.69 1.99
C HIS A 306 40.95 20.27 1.52
N LEU A 307 42.18 19.80 1.77
CA LEU A 307 42.57 18.42 1.50
C LEU A 307 41.78 17.41 2.35
N LYS A 308 41.64 17.67 3.65
CA LYS A 308 40.84 16.84 4.56
C LYS A 308 39.36 16.83 4.15
N GLN A 309 38.80 17.96 3.73
CA GLN A 309 37.45 18.07 3.21
C GLN A 309 37.27 17.18 1.98
N THR A 310 38.20 17.24 1.03
CA THR A 310 38.19 16.39 -0.17
C THR A 310 38.25 14.89 0.19
N ASN A 311 39.09 14.54 1.16
CA ASN A 311 39.19 13.16 1.65
C ASN A 311 37.92 12.69 2.40
N ILE A 312 37.25 13.57 3.14
CA ILE A 312 35.94 13.28 3.76
C ILE A 312 34.88 13.07 2.67
N VAL A 313 34.84 13.89 1.62
CA VAL A 313 33.94 13.67 0.47
C VAL A 313 34.19 12.30 -0.18
N LYS A 314 35.46 11.92 -0.37
CA LYS A 314 35.83 10.59 -0.85
C LYS A 314 35.40 9.48 0.10
N ALA A 315 35.47 9.71 1.41
CA ALA A 315 34.99 8.75 2.40
C ALA A 315 33.46 8.59 2.34
N LEU A 316 32.72 9.70 2.23
CA LEU A 316 31.26 9.69 2.11
C LEU A 316 30.80 8.88 0.89
N THR A 317 31.46 9.04 -0.27
CA THR A 317 31.11 8.27 -1.47
C THR A 317 31.41 6.77 -1.34
N GLY A 318 32.36 6.38 -0.50
CA GLY A 318 32.69 4.99 -0.21
C GLY A 318 31.96 4.38 0.99
N TYR A 319 31.32 5.20 1.84
CA TYR A 319 30.86 4.79 3.17
C TYR A 319 29.77 3.70 3.13
N ALA A 320 28.79 3.85 2.24
CA ALA A 320 27.73 2.84 2.09
C ALA A 320 28.27 1.47 1.69
N LYS A 321 29.16 1.42 0.69
CA LYS A 321 29.81 0.18 0.26
C LYS A 321 30.66 -0.42 1.38
N TYR A 322 31.38 0.41 2.11
CA TYR A 322 32.17 -0.02 3.28
C TYR A 322 31.30 -0.64 4.38
N LYS A 323 30.06 -0.16 4.56
CA LYS A 323 29.06 -0.74 5.48
C LYS A 323 28.26 -1.91 4.89
N LEU A 324 28.71 -2.47 3.77
CA LEU A 324 28.08 -3.62 3.10
C LEU A 324 26.60 -3.39 2.76
N PHE A 325 26.26 -2.15 2.43
CA PHE A 325 24.92 -1.77 1.98
C PHE A 325 24.50 -2.57 0.74
N LYS A 326 23.25 -3.02 0.73
CA LYS A 326 22.59 -3.58 -0.44
C LYS A 326 21.55 -2.58 -0.95
N PRO A 327 21.52 -2.30 -2.27
CA PRO A 327 20.54 -1.38 -2.84
C PRO A 327 19.09 -1.72 -2.43
N PRO A 328 18.28 -0.72 -2.07
CA PRO A 328 16.89 -0.93 -1.74
C PRO A 328 16.12 -1.43 -2.96
N THR A 329 15.17 -2.33 -2.72
CA THR A 329 14.36 -2.95 -3.76
C THR A 329 12.89 -2.94 -3.37
N ASP A 330 12.04 -2.76 -4.37
CA ASP A 330 10.61 -3.03 -4.24
C ASP A 330 10.29 -4.35 -4.95
N PRO A 331 9.70 -5.34 -4.24
CA PRO A 331 9.21 -6.55 -4.87
C PRO A 331 8.06 -6.22 -5.83
N GLN A 332 7.87 -7.06 -6.84
CA GLN A 332 6.70 -6.94 -7.70
C GLN A 332 5.43 -7.29 -6.92
N LEU A 333 4.48 -6.35 -6.87
CA LEU A 333 3.13 -6.59 -6.36
C LEU A 333 2.29 -7.24 -7.44
N LYS A 334 2.56 -8.53 -7.60
CA LYS A 334 2.02 -9.37 -8.66
C LYS A 334 1.49 -10.67 -8.07
N ILE A 335 0.29 -11.05 -8.47
CA ILE A 335 -0.31 -12.36 -8.15
C ILE A 335 -0.69 -13.07 -9.45
N PRO A 336 -0.72 -14.42 -9.46
CA PRO A 336 -1.40 -15.14 -10.53
C PRO A 336 -2.87 -14.75 -10.61
N LEU A 337 -3.43 -14.81 -11.82
CA LEU A 337 -4.85 -14.59 -12.02
C LEU A 337 -5.57 -15.92 -11.75
N THR A 338 -6.19 -16.04 -10.58
CA THR A 338 -6.94 -17.23 -10.16
C THR A 338 -8.44 -16.97 -10.11
N TRP A 339 -9.21 -18.05 -10.09
CA TRP A 339 -10.64 -17.97 -9.85
C TRP A 339 -10.91 -17.51 -8.41
N PRO A 340 -11.89 -16.63 -8.16
CA PRO A 340 -12.09 -16.08 -6.83
C PRO A 340 -12.44 -17.11 -5.75
N SER A 341 -12.23 -16.70 -4.50
CA SER A 341 -12.61 -17.47 -3.31
C SER A 341 -14.12 -17.68 -3.23
N GLY A 342 -14.52 -18.77 -2.58
CA GLY A 342 -15.89 -19.22 -2.40
C GLY A 342 -16.25 -20.43 -3.27
N THR A 343 -17.41 -21.01 -2.97
CA THR A 343 -18.04 -22.08 -3.73
C THR A 343 -19.13 -21.49 -4.61
N TYR A 344 -19.20 -21.93 -5.86
CA TYR A 344 -20.16 -21.40 -6.83
C TYR A 344 -20.22 -22.29 -8.07
N GLY A 345 -21.25 -22.08 -8.89
CA GLY A 345 -21.37 -22.66 -10.22
C GLY A 345 -21.35 -21.62 -11.33
N LEU A 346 -20.92 -22.05 -12.51
CA LEU A 346 -21.04 -21.31 -13.76
C LEU A 346 -21.77 -22.19 -14.78
N VAL A 347 -22.49 -21.57 -15.73
CA VAL A 347 -23.00 -22.31 -16.89
C VAL A 347 -21.81 -22.66 -17.78
N LYS A 348 -21.73 -23.93 -18.16
CA LYS A 348 -20.68 -24.44 -19.02
C LYS A 348 -20.76 -23.73 -20.38
N SER A 349 -19.64 -23.17 -20.80
CA SER A 349 -19.55 -22.56 -22.13
C SER A 349 -19.54 -23.63 -23.23
N THR A 350 -19.70 -23.21 -24.49
CA THR A 350 -19.49 -24.09 -25.65
C THR A 350 -18.09 -24.71 -25.70
N SER A 351 -17.11 -24.12 -25.02
CA SER A 351 -15.74 -24.63 -24.90
C SER A 351 -15.50 -25.54 -23.68
N GLY A 352 -16.56 -25.84 -22.93
CA GLY A 352 -16.50 -26.59 -21.68
C GLY A 352 -16.34 -25.72 -20.44
N CYS A 353 -15.88 -26.33 -19.35
CA CYS A 353 -15.61 -25.62 -18.11
C CYS A 353 -14.36 -24.74 -18.20
N PRO A 354 -14.31 -23.63 -17.45
CA PRO A 354 -13.16 -22.74 -17.48
C PRO A 354 -11.86 -23.44 -17.05
N ALA A 355 -10.72 -22.91 -17.47
CA ALA A 355 -9.42 -23.36 -16.95
C ALA A 355 -9.10 -22.65 -15.61
N GLY A 356 -7.85 -22.70 -15.14
CA GLY A 356 -7.43 -21.94 -13.94
C GLY A 356 -7.16 -22.79 -12.70
N ARG A 357 -6.71 -24.04 -12.88
CA ARG A 357 -6.34 -24.99 -11.81
C ARG A 357 -7.47 -25.27 -10.80
N VAL A 358 -8.71 -25.13 -11.24
CA VAL A 358 -9.91 -25.56 -10.52
C VAL A 358 -10.29 -26.96 -11.00
N THR A 359 -10.58 -27.87 -10.08
CA THR A 359 -11.25 -29.13 -10.40
C THR A 359 -12.75 -28.85 -10.48
N TRP A 360 -13.26 -28.63 -11.69
CA TRP A 360 -14.68 -28.38 -11.90
C TRP A 360 -15.47 -29.68 -11.88
N HIS A 361 -16.50 -29.75 -11.05
CA HIS A 361 -17.48 -30.83 -11.11
C HIS A 361 -18.57 -30.47 -12.10
N THR A 362 -18.82 -31.33 -13.07
CA THR A 362 -19.82 -31.09 -14.12
C THR A 362 -21.16 -31.70 -13.76
N GLY A 363 -22.22 -31.04 -14.17
CA GLY A 363 -23.57 -31.61 -14.15
C GLY A 363 -24.44 -30.99 -15.23
N MET A 364 -25.68 -31.43 -15.30
CA MET A 364 -26.65 -30.94 -16.28
C MET A 364 -28.08 -31.00 -15.77
N ARG A 365 -28.89 -30.04 -16.21
CA ARG A 365 -30.36 -30.04 -16.14
C ARG A 365 -30.90 -30.05 -17.56
N HIS A 366 -31.68 -31.06 -17.89
CA HIS A 366 -32.54 -31.06 -19.06
C HIS A 366 -33.96 -30.71 -18.62
N GLN A 367 -34.54 -29.69 -19.23
CA GLN A 367 -35.93 -29.28 -19.09
C GLN A 367 -36.62 -29.49 -20.43
N GLY A 368 -37.57 -30.41 -20.51
CA GLY A 368 -38.19 -30.79 -21.78
C GLY A 368 -39.65 -31.14 -21.63
N ASP A 369 -40.46 -30.69 -22.59
CA ASP A 369 -41.86 -31.04 -22.71
C ASP A 369 -42.12 -31.79 -24.04
N ASN A 370 -42.86 -32.90 -23.96
CA ASN A 370 -43.33 -33.64 -25.12
C ASN A 370 -44.58 -33.01 -25.77
N SER A 371 -45.16 -31.98 -25.16
CA SER A 371 -46.35 -31.31 -25.69
C SER A 371 -46.01 -30.32 -26.80
N VAL A 372 -46.84 -30.31 -27.85
CA VAL A 372 -46.68 -29.49 -29.06
C VAL A 372 -46.88 -27.98 -28.82
N ARG A 373 -47.09 -27.55 -27.56
CA ARG A 373 -47.55 -26.20 -27.20
C ARG A 373 -46.47 -25.28 -26.63
N HIS A 374 -45.35 -25.81 -26.13
CA HIS A 374 -44.30 -25.01 -25.48
C HIS A 374 -43.03 -24.95 -26.36
N LYS A 375 -42.52 -23.74 -26.62
CA LYS A 375 -41.35 -23.47 -27.45
C LYS A 375 -40.22 -22.88 -26.61
N ASN A 376 -39.31 -23.75 -26.19
CA ASN A 376 -38.07 -23.32 -25.55
C ASN A 376 -36.99 -22.95 -26.58
N ARG A 377 -36.17 -21.92 -26.32
CA ARG A 377 -35.12 -21.48 -27.27
C ARG A 377 -33.83 -21.01 -26.57
N ILE A 378 -32.68 -21.47 -27.09
CA ILE A 378 -31.34 -20.97 -26.75
C ILE A 378 -30.75 -20.28 -27.99
N THR A 379 -30.21 -19.07 -27.85
CA THR A 379 -29.66 -18.30 -28.98
C THR A 379 -28.18 -18.57 -29.31
N HIS A 380 -27.64 -19.74 -28.93
CA HIS A 380 -26.32 -20.21 -29.39
C HIS A 380 -26.37 -21.65 -29.91
N VAL A 381 -26.17 -21.78 -31.23
CA VAL A 381 -25.81 -22.96 -32.04
C VAL A 381 -26.71 -24.20 -31.86
N VAL A 382 -27.56 -24.40 -32.88
CA VAL A 382 -28.51 -25.51 -33.09
C VAL A 382 -29.76 -25.44 -32.21
N SER A 383 -30.79 -24.81 -32.77
CA SER A 383 -32.17 -25.05 -32.40
C SER A 383 -32.50 -26.54 -32.52
N GLY A 384 -32.93 -27.14 -31.42
CA GLY A 384 -33.43 -28.51 -31.35
C GLY A 384 -34.67 -28.62 -30.48
N GLY A 385 -35.73 -27.89 -30.83
CA GLY A 385 -37.08 -28.19 -30.34
C GLY A 385 -37.44 -27.76 -28.91
N HIS A 386 -38.40 -28.49 -28.32
CA HIS A 386 -39.20 -28.19 -27.12
C HIS A 386 -38.46 -28.34 -25.78
N SER A 387 -37.13 -28.26 -25.74
CA SER A 387 -36.33 -28.53 -24.53
C SER A 387 -35.12 -27.61 -24.39
N VAL A 388 -34.74 -27.30 -23.14
CA VAL A 388 -33.53 -26.56 -22.75
C VAL A 388 -32.63 -27.51 -21.99
N THR A 389 -31.33 -27.51 -22.31
CA THR A 389 -30.33 -28.19 -21.47
C THR A 389 -29.31 -27.19 -20.96
N LEU A 390 -29.21 -27.08 -19.64
CA LEU A 390 -28.16 -26.34 -18.97
C LEU A 390 -27.09 -27.32 -18.50
N GLU A 391 -25.85 -27.09 -18.91
CA GLU A 391 -24.70 -27.78 -18.35
C GLU A 391 -23.98 -26.85 -17.35
N PHE A 392 -23.46 -27.41 -16.27
CA PHE A 392 -22.89 -26.68 -15.16
C PHE A 392 -21.43 -27.04 -14.90
N CYS A 393 -20.69 -26.07 -14.39
CA CYS A 393 -19.34 -26.22 -13.87
C CYS A 393 -19.34 -25.73 -12.42
N MET A 394 -19.22 -26.65 -11.47
CA MET A 394 -19.32 -26.38 -10.03
C MET A 394 -17.94 -26.41 -9.38
N LYS A 395 -17.59 -25.32 -8.68
CA LYS A 395 -16.39 -25.22 -7.85
C LYS A 395 -16.77 -25.50 -6.40
N GLY A 396 -16.37 -26.68 -5.89
CA GLY A 396 -16.65 -27.11 -4.51
C GLY A 396 -15.62 -26.65 -3.48
N ASP A 397 -14.41 -26.30 -3.90
CA ASP A 397 -13.37 -25.82 -2.99
C ASP A 397 -13.46 -24.31 -2.80
N ALA A 398 -13.71 -23.87 -1.57
CA ALA A 398 -13.80 -22.44 -1.25
C ALA A 398 -12.47 -21.69 -1.48
N LYS A 399 -11.33 -22.34 -1.24
CA LYS A 399 -10.00 -21.77 -1.46
C LYS A 399 -9.08 -22.85 -2.03
N ILE A 400 -8.49 -22.58 -3.18
CA ILE A 400 -7.56 -23.47 -3.88
C ILE A 400 -6.13 -23.01 -3.58
N THR A 401 -5.88 -21.70 -3.63
CA THR A 401 -4.54 -21.14 -3.40
C THR A 401 -4.56 -19.92 -2.46
N GLU A 402 -3.38 -19.54 -1.98
CA GLU A 402 -3.17 -18.30 -1.22
C GLU A 402 -3.40 -17.03 -2.05
N PHE A 403 -3.46 -17.14 -3.38
CA PHE A 403 -3.69 -16.02 -4.31
C PHE A 403 -5.17 -15.74 -4.58
N ASP A 404 -6.06 -16.63 -4.15
CA ASP A 404 -7.49 -16.52 -4.41
C ASP A 404 -8.05 -15.27 -3.72
N ALA A 405 -8.39 -14.29 -4.55
CA ALA A 405 -8.96 -13.01 -4.16
C ALA A 405 -10.47 -13.11 -3.93
N ASP A 406 -11.06 -12.06 -3.36
CA ASP A 406 -12.51 -11.93 -3.33
C ASP A 406 -13.02 -11.71 -4.77
N TRP A 407 -14.27 -12.09 -5.04
CA TRP A 407 -14.90 -11.74 -6.31
C TRP A 407 -14.88 -10.21 -6.51
N PRO A 408 -14.51 -9.71 -7.70
CA PRO A 408 -14.49 -8.28 -7.96
C PRO A 408 -15.88 -7.65 -7.88
N ALA A 409 -15.98 -6.42 -7.36
CA ALA A 409 -17.22 -5.64 -7.39
C ALA A 409 -17.74 -5.44 -8.82
N GLY A 410 -19.05 -5.54 -9.01
CA GLY A 410 -19.64 -5.48 -10.34
C GLY A 410 -21.16 -5.66 -10.33
N ASP A 411 -21.68 -6.02 -11.51
CA ASP A 411 -23.10 -6.17 -11.81
C ASP A 411 -23.34 -7.46 -12.59
N TYR A 412 -23.41 -8.59 -11.88
CA TYR A 412 -23.52 -9.93 -12.47
C TYR A 412 -23.98 -10.96 -11.45
N CYS A 413 -24.42 -12.12 -11.94
CA CYS A 413 -24.76 -13.28 -11.12
C CYS A 413 -23.98 -14.53 -11.50
N ILE A 414 -23.88 -15.43 -10.54
CA ILE A 414 -23.35 -16.79 -10.65
C ILE A 414 -24.34 -17.78 -10.03
N LEU A 415 -24.22 -19.06 -10.35
CA LEU A 415 -25.05 -20.08 -9.73
C LEU A 415 -24.61 -20.27 -8.29
N LYS A 416 -25.58 -20.36 -7.38
CA LYS A 416 -25.29 -20.66 -5.99
C LYS A 416 -24.83 -22.11 -5.85
N TYR A 417 -23.81 -22.30 -5.03
CA TYR A 417 -23.39 -23.62 -4.58
C TYR A 417 -22.94 -23.51 -3.14
N LEU A 418 -23.73 -24.08 -2.22
CA LEU A 418 -23.62 -23.89 -0.78
C LEU A 418 -23.90 -22.44 -0.34
N THR A 419 -22.86 -21.65 -0.09
CA THR A 419 -22.99 -20.27 0.43
C THR A 419 -22.54 -19.27 -0.62
N CYS A 420 -23.31 -18.18 -0.78
CA CYS A 420 -22.91 -17.13 -1.70
C CYS A 420 -21.56 -16.52 -1.31
N PRO A 421 -20.63 -16.33 -2.28
CA PRO A 421 -19.37 -15.66 -2.01
C PRO A 421 -19.57 -14.25 -1.47
N LYS A 422 -18.57 -13.75 -0.75
CA LYS A 422 -18.61 -12.42 -0.12
C LYS A 422 -18.97 -11.32 -1.13
N GLY A 423 -19.95 -10.49 -0.75
CA GLY A 423 -20.46 -9.40 -1.58
C GLY A 423 -21.68 -9.75 -2.45
N PHE A 424 -21.99 -11.05 -2.60
CA PHE A 424 -23.20 -11.49 -3.29
C PHE A 424 -24.40 -11.61 -2.35
N GLN A 425 -25.59 -11.39 -2.91
CA GLN A 425 -26.88 -11.63 -2.29
C GLN A 425 -27.53 -12.87 -2.93
N SER A 426 -28.29 -13.64 -2.15
CA SER A 426 -28.98 -14.83 -2.63
C SER A 426 -30.32 -14.45 -3.27
N GLY A 427 -30.72 -15.23 -4.26
CA GLY A 427 -32.08 -15.24 -4.82
C GLY A 427 -32.34 -16.55 -5.55
N SER A 428 -33.53 -16.70 -6.11
CA SER A 428 -33.92 -17.89 -6.86
C SER A 428 -34.88 -17.54 -7.98
N ILE A 429 -34.92 -18.41 -8.99
CA ILE A 429 -35.97 -18.45 -10.01
C ILE A 429 -36.57 -19.86 -9.95
N TYR A 430 -37.90 -19.92 -9.94
CA TYR A 430 -38.68 -21.13 -9.89
C TYR A 430 -39.53 -21.18 -11.16
N TRP A 431 -39.33 -22.25 -11.93
CA TRP A 431 -40.11 -22.66 -13.10
C TRP A 431 -41.10 -23.72 -12.67
N ASP A 432 -42.39 -23.45 -12.87
CA ASP A 432 -43.45 -24.43 -12.77
C ASP A 432 -43.50 -25.21 -14.10
N ASP A 433 -42.59 -26.18 -14.21
CA ASP A 433 -42.43 -26.98 -15.42
C ASP A 433 -43.72 -27.81 -15.68
N PRO A 434 -44.12 -28.06 -16.94
CA PRO A 434 -45.42 -28.67 -17.25
C PRO A 434 -45.71 -30.00 -16.51
N ASP A 435 -46.88 -30.07 -15.85
CA ASP A 435 -47.37 -31.23 -15.08
C ASP A 435 -47.98 -32.37 -15.94
N THR A 436 -48.01 -32.23 -17.26
CA THR A 436 -48.64 -33.22 -18.15
C THR A 436 -47.83 -34.52 -18.28
N SER A 437 -48.44 -35.59 -18.83
CA SER A 437 -47.86 -36.95 -19.00
C SER A 437 -46.66 -37.04 -19.98
N GLY A 438 -45.92 -35.95 -20.16
CA GLY A 438 -44.81 -35.78 -21.08
C GLY A 438 -43.64 -34.96 -20.53
N ASN A 439 -43.60 -34.66 -19.23
CA ASN A 439 -42.44 -34.04 -18.59
C ASN A 439 -41.22 -34.97 -18.72
N THR A 440 -40.19 -34.52 -19.46
CA THR A 440 -38.94 -35.28 -19.72
C THR A 440 -37.75 -34.75 -18.93
N ASN A 441 -38.04 -33.98 -17.87
CA ASN A 441 -37.04 -33.40 -17.02
C ASN A 441 -36.06 -34.44 -16.48
N SER A 442 -34.77 -34.20 -16.67
CA SER A 442 -33.73 -35.07 -16.14
C SER A 442 -32.55 -34.25 -15.62
N LYS A 443 -31.75 -34.86 -14.75
CA LYS A 443 -30.55 -34.23 -14.18
C LYS A 443 -29.46 -35.26 -13.98
N SER A 444 -28.20 -34.83 -14.04
CA SER A 444 -27.06 -35.67 -13.69
C SER A 444 -25.87 -34.84 -13.23
N GLY A 445 -24.94 -35.48 -12.52
CA GLY A 445 -23.70 -34.84 -12.05
C GLY A 445 -23.91 -33.80 -10.94
N ALA A 446 -22.97 -32.86 -10.83
CA ALA A 446 -22.99 -31.81 -9.82
C ALA A 446 -23.92 -30.65 -10.20
N MET A 447 -24.87 -30.34 -9.33
CA MET A 447 -25.90 -29.34 -9.56
C MET A 447 -25.65 -28.09 -8.71
N PRO A 448 -26.10 -26.90 -9.16
CA PRO A 448 -26.22 -25.75 -8.28
C PRO A 448 -27.30 -26.00 -7.21
N ASP A 449 -27.31 -25.15 -6.19
CA ASP A 449 -28.35 -25.20 -5.16
C ASP A 449 -29.71 -24.90 -5.80
N GLY A 450 -30.74 -25.64 -5.38
CA GLY A 450 -32.06 -25.54 -6.00
C GLY A 450 -32.92 -26.78 -5.79
N GLU A 451 -34.01 -26.84 -6.53
CA GLU A 451 -34.92 -27.99 -6.61
C GLU A 451 -35.00 -28.46 -8.06
N PHE A 452 -34.86 -29.77 -8.28
CA PHE A 452 -34.80 -30.34 -9.63
C PHE A 452 -35.61 -31.64 -9.62
N ASN A 453 -36.90 -31.52 -9.32
CA ASN A 453 -37.88 -32.61 -9.33
C ASN A 453 -38.71 -32.50 -10.61
N SER A 454 -40.05 -32.59 -10.52
CA SER A 454 -40.95 -32.26 -11.62
C SER A 454 -40.76 -30.82 -12.07
N ASN A 455 -40.60 -29.91 -11.11
CA ASN A 455 -40.36 -28.49 -11.29
C ASN A 455 -38.88 -28.15 -11.12
N THR A 456 -38.51 -26.92 -11.48
CA THR A 456 -37.13 -26.45 -11.42
C THR A 456 -37.06 -25.19 -10.57
N ARG A 457 -36.24 -25.20 -9.51
CA ARG A 457 -35.73 -24.00 -8.85
C ARG A 457 -34.23 -23.95 -9.01
N ILE A 458 -33.70 -22.82 -9.43
CA ILE A 458 -32.26 -22.57 -9.42
C ILE A 458 -31.99 -21.39 -8.49
N ASP A 459 -31.09 -21.58 -7.54
CA ASP A 459 -30.62 -20.52 -6.67
C ASP A 459 -29.40 -19.82 -7.28
N PHE A 460 -29.35 -18.50 -7.09
CA PHE A 460 -28.33 -17.62 -7.63
C PHE A 460 -27.66 -16.80 -6.54
N CYS A 461 -26.45 -16.37 -6.85
CA CYS A 461 -25.74 -15.34 -6.11
C CYS A 461 -25.52 -14.16 -7.05
N CYS A 462 -26.11 -13.00 -6.74
CA CYS A 462 -26.00 -11.78 -7.55
C CYS A 462 -25.38 -10.62 -6.77
N ARG A 463 -24.64 -9.74 -7.46
CA ARG A 463 -24.09 -8.50 -6.88
C ARG A 463 -24.26 -7.33 -7.84
N LYS A 464 -24.44 -6.11 -7.29
CA LYS A 464 -24.64 -4.84 -8.03
C LYS A 464 -23.88 -3.67 -7.39
N ASP A 465 -22.70 -3.94 -6.85
CA ASP A 465 -21.89 -3.02 -6.06
C ASP A 465 -20.83 -2.25 -6.87
N SER A 466 -20.86 -2.35 -8.20
CA SER A 466 -20.10 -1.48 -9.13
C SER A 466 -20.79 -1.41 -10.50
N LEU A 467 -20.34 -0.51 -11.37
CA LEU A 467 -20.82 -0.40 -12.75
C LEU A 467 -20.30 -1.57 -13.60
N PRO A 468 -21.11 -2.12 -14.52
CA PRO A 468 -20.68 -3.16 -15.47
C PRO A 468 -19.50 -2.70 -16.34
N THR A 469 -19.38 -1.40 -16.61
CA THR A 469 -18.29 -0.83 -17.40
C THR A 469 -16.94 -0.84 -16.69
N HIS A 470 -16.93 -0.94 -15.35
CA HIS A 470 -15.68 -1.11 -14.59
C HIS A 470 -15.18 -2.54 -14.79
N GLN A 471 -14.03 -2.68 -15.45
CA GLN A 471 -13.52 -4.00 -15.81
C GLN A 471 -13.15 -4.83 -14.58
N ILE A 472 -13.70 -6.05 -14.51
CA ILE A 472 -13.31 -7.05 -13.52
C ILE A 472 -12.19 -7.93 -14.04
N MET A 473 -11.37 -8.42 -13.13
CA MET A 473 -10.22 -9.28 -13.42
C MET A 473 -10.59 -10.72 -13.07
N LEU A 474 -10.74 -11.58 -14.08
CA LEU A 474 -11.00 -13.01 -13.94
C LEU A 474 -10.08 -13.81 -14.88
N PRO A 475 -9.80 -15.09 -14.61
CA PRO A 475 -9.01 -15.94 -15.49
C PRO A 475 -9.56 -15.94 -16.92
N THR A 476 -8.69 -15.70 -17.91
CA THR A 476 -9.08 -15.53 -19.32
C THR A 476 -8.64 -16.68 -20.21
N GLU A 477 -8.04 -17.73 -19.66
CA GLU A 477 -7.42 -18.83 -20.40
C GLU A 477 -8.44 -19.61 -21.27
N LYS A 478 -9.67 -19.77 -20.79
CA LYS A 478 -10.78 -20.38 -21.52
C LYS A 478 -12.03 -19.51 -21.42
N PRO A 479 -12.94 -19.58 -22.42
CA PRO A 479 -14.24 -18.97 -22.31
C PRO A 479 -15.02 -19.41 -21.07
N PHE A 480 -15.82 -18.49 -20.54
CA PHE A 480 -16.71 -18.73 -19.41
C PHE A 480 -17.98 -17.91 -19.55
N THR A 481 -18.94 -18.12 -18.67
CA THR A 481 -20.20 -17.39 -18.66
C THR A 481 -20.45 -16.74 -17.31
N LEU A 482 -21.14 -15.61 -17.31
CA LEU A 482 -21.80 -15.02 -16.14
C LEU A 482 -23.22 -14.66 -16.53
N PHE A 483 -24.12 -14.64 -15.56
CA PHE A 483 -25.46 -14.13 -15.79
C PHE A 483 -25.46 -12.60 -15.72
N LYS A 484 -26.18 -11.98 -16.65
CA LYS A 484 -26.47 -10.54 -16.61
C LYS A 484 -27.42 -10.28 -15.44
N TYR A 485 -27.13 -9.28 -14.60
CA TYR A 485 -28.00 -8.98 -13.46
C TYR A 485 -28.95 -7.82 -13.73
N THR A 486 -28.46 -6.60 -13.97
CA THR A 486 -29.38 -5.44 -14.09
C THR A 486 -29.29 -4.63 -15.38
N ARG A 487 -28.11 -4.46 -15.99
CA ARG A 487 -27.92 -3.48 -17.09
C ARG A 487 -27.39 -4.09 -18.37
N GLU A 488 -26.08 -4.21 -18.48
CA GLU A 488 -25.35 -4.80 -19.60
C GLU A 488 -24.45 -5.91 -19.07
N CYS A 489 -23.79 -6.65 -19.97
CA CYS A 489 -22.80 -7.63 -19.56
C CYS A 489 -21.64 -6.94 -18.82
N GLN A 490 -21.29 -7.46 -17.64
CA GLN A 490 -20.12 -7.03 -16.88
C GLN A 490 -18.87 -7.08 -17.75
N HIS A 491 -18.11 -5.99 -17.87
CA HIS A 491 -16.86 -5.99 -18.62
C HIS A 491 -15.78 -6.79 -17.89
N VAL A 492 -15.15 -7.73 -18.58
CA VAL A 492 -14.02 -8.52 -18.08
C VAL A 492 -12.77 -8.09 -18.84
N ALA A 493 -11.71 -7.71 -18.11
CA ALA A 493 -10.48 -7.26 -18.72
C ALA A 493 -9.89 -8.33 -19.66
N GLY A 494 -9.60 -7.95 -20.91
CA GLY A 494 -9.02 -8.85 -21.92
C GLY A 494 -10.01 -9.80 -22.59
N MET A 495 -11.31 -9.70 -22.32
CA MET A 495 -12.35 -10.52 -22.95
C MET A 495 -13.46 -9.68 -23.55
N LYS A 496 -14.09 -10.19 -24.61
CA LYS A 496 -15.32 -9.67 -25.20
C LYS A 496 -16.50 -10.45 -24.64
N ALA A 497 -17.54 -9.73 -24.24
CA ALA A 497 -18.82 -10.32 -23.87
C ALA A 497 -19.74 -10.40 -25.09
N ILE A 498 -20.45 -11.52 -25.24
CA ILE A 498 -21.60 -11.65 -26.13
C ILE A 498 -22.79 -12.05 -25.25
N GLU A 499 -23.89 -11.30 -25.38
CA GLU A 499 -25.11 -11.56 -24.64
C GLU A 499 -25.97 -12.59 -25.40
N HIS A 500 -26.45 -13.57 -24.65
CA HIS A 500 -27.41 -14.58 -25.06
C HIS A 500 -28.60 -14.52 -24.12
N TYR A 501 -29.71 -15.04 -24.58
CA TYR A 501 -30.84 -15.32 -23.71
C TYR A 501 -31.33 -16.74 -23.93
N MET A 502 -31.82 -17.32 -22.84
CA MET A 502 -32.48 -18.62 -22.81
C MET A 502 -33.91 -18.38 -22.40
N HIS A 503 -34.83 -18.92 -23.18
CA HIS A 503 -36.26 -18.71 -23.02
C HIS A 503 -36.95 -20.03 -22.72
N TRP A 504 -37.78 -20.01 -21.67
CA TRP A 504 -38.64 -21.09 -21.23
C TRP A 504 -40.10 -20.66 -21.41
N GLU A 505 -40.90 -21.52 -22.04
CA GLU A 505 -42.36 -21.43 -22.00
C GLU A 505 -42.88 -22.40 -20.95
N ASP A 506 -43.20 -21.89 -19.76
CA ASP A 506 -43.66 -22.68 -18.62
C ASP A 506 -45.18 -22.93 -18.67
N GLU A 507 -45.75 -23.56 -17.64
CA GLU A 507 -47.11 -24.11 -17.71
C GLU A 507 -48.18 -23.05 -18.09
N SER A 508 -49.10 -23.43 -18.99
CA SER A 508 -50.12 -22.50 -19.52
C SER A 508 -51.37 -22.36 -18.63
N SER A 509 -51.52 -23.19 -17.60
CA SER A 509 -52.63 -23.21 -16.64
C SER A 509 -52.14 -23.36 -15.21
N HIS A 510 -52.66 -22.58 -14.25
CA HIS A 510 -52.24 -22.62 -12.84
C HIS A 510 -50.73 -22.42 -12.59
N ASN A 511 -50.08 -21.65 -13.45
CA ASN A 511 -48.66 -21.38 -13.33
C ASN A 511 -48.27 -20.73 -11.99
N HIS A 512 -47.30 -21.34 -11.32
CA HIS A 512 -46.71 -20.85 -10.07
C HIS A 512 -45.26 -20.36 -10.22
N ASP A 513 -44.83 -20.01 -11.44
CA ASP A 513 -43.54 -19.34 -11.68
C ASP A 513 -43.31 -18.21 -10.69
N SER A 514 -42.10 -18.16 -10.14
CA SER A 514 -41.76 -17.13 -9.16
C SER A 514 -40.29 -16.79 -9.14
N VAL A 515 -40.01 -15.53 -8.84
CA VAL A 515 -38.66 -15.03 -8.62
C VAL A 515 -38.55 -14.47 -7.21
N THR A 516 -37.43 -14.73 -6.54
CA THR A 516 -37.19 -14.22 -5.18
C THR A 516 -35.77 -13.69 -5.04
N GLY A 517 -35.60 -12.69 -4.18
CA GLY A 517 -34.28 -12.16 -3.82
C GLY A 517 -33.50 -11.60 -5.01
N ALA A 518 -32.17 -11.79 -4.97
CA ALA A 518 -31.28 -11.31 -6.02
C ALA A 518 -31.05 -12.42 -7.08
N HIS A 519 -31.64 -12.25 -8.26
CA HIS A 519 -31.61 -13.22 -9.36
C HIS A 519 -31.18 -12.57 -10.68
N PRO A 520 -30.71 -13.35 -11.69
CA PRO A 520 -30.38 -12.84 -13.02
C PRO A 520 -31.49 -12.02 -13.66
N MET A 521 -31.11 -11.17 -14.61
CA MET A 521 -32.05 -10.46 -15.47
C MET A 521 -32.96 -11.47 -16.16
N ASP A 522 -34.23 -11.35 -15.82
CA ASP A 522 -35.32 -12.11 -16.39
C ASP A 522 -36.25 -11.15 -17.12
N THR A 523 -36.33 -11.30 -18.45
CA THR A 523 -37.22 -10.50 -19.31
C THR A 523 -38.45 -11.28 -19.77
N GLY A 524 -38.70 -12.43 -19.12
CA GLY A 524 -39.86 -13.25 -19.36
C GLY A 524 -41.18 -12.59 -18.95
N GLY A 525 -42.29 -13.16 -19.43
CA GLY A 525 -43.65 -12.74 -19.07
C GLY A 525 -44.15 -13.40 -17.78
N SER A 526 -45.45 -13.31 -17.48
CA SER A 526 -46.03 -13.94 -16.28
C SER A 526 -46.01 -15.47 -16.29
N ASN A 527 -45.77 -16.08 -17.46
CA ASN A 527 -45.79 -17.54 -17.66
C ASN A 527 -44.53 -18.08 -18.36
N GLN A 528 -43.46 -17.30 -18.32
CA GLN A 528 -42.26 -17.57 -19.11
C GLN A 528 -41.08 -16.91 -18.40
N HIS A 529 -39.93 -17.58 -18.40
CA HIS A 529 -38.68 -16.98 -17.99
C HIS A 529 -37.75 -16.76 -19.19
N ALA A 530 -37.07 -15.62 -19.24
CA ALA A 530 -36.07 -15.30 -20.26
C ALA A 530 -34.77 -14.79 -19.60
N LEU A 531 -33.85 -15.71 -19.33
CA LEU A 531 -32.62 -15.40 -18.61
C LEU A 531 -31.49 -14.98 -19.55
N HIS A 532 -30.83 -13.88 -19.19
CA HIS A 532 -29.72 -13.33 -19.96
C HIS A 532 -28.36 -13.84 -19.45
N ILE A 533 -27.57 -14.45 -20.34
CA ILE A 533 -26.21 -14.94 -20.09
C ILE A 533 -25.21 -14.17 -20.95
N CYS A 534 -24.11 -13.78 -20.33
CA CYS A 534 -22.96 -13.20 -21.00
C CYS A 534 -21.88 -14.26 -21.18
N GLN A 535 -21.55 -14.60 -22.42
CA GLN A 535 -20.42 -15.47 -22.76
C GLN A 535 -19.17 -14.63 -23.02
N TYR A 536 -18.08 -14.95 -22.33
CA TYR A 536 -16.81 -14.22 -22.41
C TYR A 536 -15.78 -15.03 -23.19
N SER A 537 -15.18 -14.42 -24.21
CA SER A 537 -14.09 -15.03 -25.00
C SER A 537 -12.95 -14.02 -25.21
N LYS A 538 -11.71 -14.49 -25.43
CA LYS A 538 -10.56 -13.59 -25.64
C LYS A 538 -10.77 -12.72 -26.86
N SER A 539 -10.52 -11.41 -26.71
CA SER A 539 -10.52 -10.46 -27.83
C SER A 539 -9.41 -10.83 -28.81
N GLY A 540 -9.77 -11.50 -29.92
CA GLY A 540 -8.85 -12.00 -30.93
C GLY A 540 -9.07 -13.46 -31.35
N SER A 541 -9.97 -14.20 -30.68
CA SER A 541 -10.40 -15.53 -31.12
C SER A 541 -11.82 -15.43 -31.68
N LEU A 542 -11.96 -14.80 -32.85
CA LEU A 542 -13.09 -15.10 -33.73
C LEU A 542 -12.76 -16.45 -34.36
N ILE A 543 -13.28 -17.52 -33.78
CA ILE A 543 -13.38 -18.80 -34.48
C ILE A 543 -14.59 -18.63 -35.40
N GLY A 544 -14.31 -18.42 -36.69
CA GLY A 544 -15.31 -18.58 -37.75
C GLY A 544 -15.68 -20.03 -37.95
#